data_AF-A0A6C1DVL7-F1
#
_entry.id   AF-A0A6C1DVL7-F1
#
_cell.length_a   1.000
_cell.length_b   1.000
_cell.length_c   1.000
_cell.angle_alpha   90.00
_cell.angle_beta   90.00
_cell.angle_gamma   90.00
#
_symmetry.space_group_name_H-M   'P 1'
#
loop_
_entity.id
_entity.type
_entity.pdbx_description
1 polymer ?
#
loop_
_entity_poly.entity_id
_entity_poly.type
_entity_poly.pdbx_seq_one_letter_code
_entity_poly.pdbx_strand_id
1 'polypeptide(L)'
;MSDLVNKKFPAGDYKFQYIAISQSDADSESCKMPQTVEWSKLISENKKVIITGAPAAFSPTCTVSHIPGYINYLDELVKEKEVDQVIVVTVDNPFANQAWAKSLGVKDTTHIKFASDPGCAFTKSIGFELAVGDGVYWSGRWAMVVENGIVTYAAKETNPGTDVTVSSVESVLAHL
;
A
#
# COMPACT_ATOMS: atom_id res chain seq x y z
N MET A 1 7.34 17.93 -0.45
CA MET A 1 6.42 17.29 -1.40
C MET A 1 7.28 16.69 -2.51
N SER A 2 7.02 15.45 -2.94
CA SER A 2 7.86 14.75 -3.93
C SER A 2 7.72 15.36 -5.34
N ASP A 3 8.75 15.25 -6.17
CA ASP A 3 8.74 15.64 -7.60
C ASP A 3 7.79 14.80 -8.46
N LEU A 4 7.15 13.78 -7.87
CA LEU A 4 6.15 12.93 -8.52
C LEU A 4 4.79 13.63 -8.67
N VAL A 5 4.50 14.64 -7.84
CA VAL A 5 3.19 15.31 -7.83
C VAL A 5 2.93 16.04 -9.15
N ASN A 6 1.67 16.00 -9.59
CA ASN A 6 1.18 16.53 -10.87
C ASN A 6 1.77 15.83 -12.12
N LYS A 7 2.31 14.62 -11.97
CA LYS A 7 2.78 13.79 -13.08
C LYS A 7 1.98 12.50 -13.16
N LYS A 8 2.01 11.88 -14.35
CA LYS A 8 1.47 10.53 -14.53
C LYS A 8 2.15 9.57 -13.56
N PHE A 9 1.37 8.71 -12.92
CA PHE A 9 1.88 7.67 -12.05
C PHE A 9 2.90 6.80 -12.79
N PRO A 10 4.14 6.65 -12.29
CA PRO A 10 5.23 5.97 -13.00
C PRO A 10 5.13 4.44 -12.89
N ALA A 11 3.99 3.88 -13.35
CA ALA A 11 3.72 2.44 -13.28
C ALA A 11 4.79 1.59 -13.97
N GLY A 12 5.32 2.05 -15.12
CA GLY A 12 6.21 1.27 -15.96
C GLY A 12 5.68 -0.14 -16.21
N ASP A 13 6.59 -1.12 -16.19
CA ASP A 13 6.26 -2.55 -16.21
C ASP A 13 6.26 -3.18 -14.81
N TYR A 14 6.21 -2.35 -13.75
CA TYR A 14 6.27 -2.82 -12.38
C TYR A 14 5.01 -3.62 -12.02
N LYS A 15 5.22 -4.66 -11.22
CA LYS A 15 4.17 -5.58 -10.75
C LYS A 15 4.33 -5.80 -9.26
N PHE A 16 3.23 -6.13 -8.58
CA PHE A 16 3.24 -6.58 -7.20
C PHE A 16 2.47 -7.89 -7.07
N GLN A 17 2.66 -8.60 -5.96
CA GLN A 17 1.85 -9.76 -5.62
C GLN A 17 1.00 -9.51 -4.39
N TYR A 18 -0.19 -10.09 -4.34
CA TYR A 18 -1.01 -10.13 -3.12
C TYR A 18 -1.80 -11.44 -3.06
N ILE A 19 -2.30 -11.80 -1.88
CA ILE A 19 -3.21 -12.94 -1.71
C ILE A 19 -4.58 -12.41 -1.29
N ALA A 20 -5.62 -12.82 -2.00
CA ALA A 20 -6.99 -12.44 -1.68
C ALA A 20 -7.40 -12.92 -0.28
N ILE A 21 -8.24 -12.11 0.36
CA ILE A 21 -9.04 -12.43 1.54
C ILE A 21 -10.47 -12.03 1.18
N SER A 22 -11.43 -12.91 1.46
CA SER A 22 -12.85 -12.72 1.18
C SER A 22 -13.66 -13.50 2.21
N GLN A 23 -14.77 -12.92 2.68
CA GLN A 23 -15.66 -13.60 3.62
C GLN A 23 -16.47 -14.71 2.95
N SER A 24 -16.86 -14.52 1.68
CA SER A 24 -17.65 -15.50 0.90
C SER A 24 -16.88 -16.78 0.55
N ASP A 25 -15.54 -16.74 0.59
CA ASP A 25 -14.71 -17.92 0.36
C ASP A 25 -14.33 -18.64 1.65
N ALA A 26 -14.81 -18.19 2.82
CA ALA A 26 -14.66 -18.96 4.05
C ALA A 26 -15.57 -20.20 4.06
N ASP A 27 -16.71 -20.13 3.34
CA ASP A 27 -17.68 -21.22 3.19
C ASP A 27 -17.27 -22.26 2.12
N SER A 28 -16.28 -21.94 1.27
CA SER A 28 -15.64 -22.88 0.35
C SER A 28 -14.16 -22.93 0.67
N GLU A 29 -13.73 -23.97 1.39
CA GLU A 29 -12.38 -24.20 1.93
C GLU A 29 -11.29 -24.18 0.84
N SER A 30 -11.01 -23.00 0.30
CA SER A 30 -10.16 -22.78 -0.86
C SER A 30 -8.93 -21.98 -0.43
N CYS A 31 -7.79 -22.66 -0.44
CA CYS A 31 -6.50 -22.04 -0.16
C CYS A 31 -6.16 -21.04 -1.27
N LYS A 32 -6.18 -19.74 -0.96
CA LYS A 32 -5.86 -18.68 -1.94
C LYS A 32 -4.35 -18.60 -2.18
N MET A 33 -3.97 -18.46 -3.45
CA MET A 33 -2.57 -18.31 -3.89
C MET A 33 -2.26 -16.85 -4.24
N PRO A 34 -0.96 -16.46 -4.22
CA PRO A 34 -0.53 -15.14 -4.70
C PRO A 34 -0.96 -14.88 -6.14
N GLN A 35 -1.51 -13.70 -6.37
CA GLN A 35 -1.85 -13.17 -7.68
C GLN A 35 -0.89 -12.04 -8.03
N THR A 36 -0.45 -11.98 -9.28
CA THR A 36 0.37 -10.87 -9.78
C THR A 36 -0.52 -9.81 -10.40
N VAL A 37 -0.31 -8.56 -10.01
CA VAL A 37 -1.03 -7.39 -10.53
C VAL A 37 -0.03 -6.42 -11.13
N GLU A 38 -0.33 -5.93 -12.33
CA GLU A 38 0.44 -4.88 -12.98
C GLU A 38 -0.03 -3.52 -12.45
N TRP A 39 0.91 -2.67 -12.03
CA TRP A 39 0.58 -1.34 -11.53
C TRP A 39 -0.17 -0.50 -12.58
N SER A 40 0.22 -0.61 -13.85
CA SER A 40 -0.42 0.07 -14.98
C SER A 40 -1.90 -0.33 -15.09
N LYS A 41 -2.20 -1.63 -14.99
CA LYS A 41 -3.55 -2.17 -15.02
C LYS A 41 -4.37 -1.67 -13.83
N LEU A 42 -3.86 -1.81 -12.61
CA LEU A 42 -4.53 -1.35 -11.39
C LEU A 42 -4.94 0.12 -11.49
N ILE A 43 -4.02 0.99 -11.92
CA ILE A 43 -4.25 2.43 -12.03
C ILE A 43 -5.19 2.79 -13.19
N SER A 44 -5.24 1.99 -14.26
CA SER A 44 -6.17 2.23 -15.38
C SER A 44 -7.61 1.79 -15.09
N GLU A 45 -7.79 0.79 -14.22
CA GLU A 45 -9.10 0.22 -13.87
C GLU A 45 -9.78 0.96 -12.71
N ASN A 46 -9.05 1.80 -11.99
CA ASN A 46 -9.51 2.50 -10.79
C ASN A 46 -9.25 3.99 -10.90
N LYS A 47 -10.27 4.82 -10.65
CA LYS A 47 -10.18 6.28 -10.77
C LYS A 47 -9.41 6.91 -9.62
N LYS A 48 -9.56 6.40 -8.40
CA LYS A 48 -8.91 6.95 -7.20
C LYS A 48 -8.24 5.85 -6.38
N VAL A 49 -6.92 5.91 -6.28
CA VAL A 49 -6.10 4.90 -5.60
C VAL A 49 -5.21 5.57 -4.56
N ILE A 50 -5.26 5.04 -3.34
CA ILE A 50 -4.33 5.38 -2.26
C ILE A 50 -3.28 4.28 -2.18
N ILE A 51 -2.01 4.67 -2.07
CA ILE A 51 -0.89 3.74 -1.91
C ILE A 51 -0.08 4.19 -0.71
N THR A 52 0.19 3.29 0.22
CA THR A 52 1.01 3.57 1.40
C THR A 52 2.08 2.50 1.58
N GLY A 53 3.31 2.92 1.82
CA GLY A 53 4.45 2.05 2.06
C GLY A 53 4.75 1.87 3.54
N ALA A 54 5.08 0.64 3.94
CA ALA A 54 5.54 0.33 5.28
C ALA A 54 6.85 -0.49 5.22
N PRO A 55 7.82 -0.22 6.11
CA PRO A 55 9.11 -0.91 6.06
C PRO A 55 9.07 -2.43 6.13
N ALA A 56 8.29 -2.98 7.07
CA ALA A 56 8.19 -4.42 7.26
C ALA A 56 6.85 -4.78 7.88
N ALA A 57 6.22 -5.84 7.38
CA ALA A 57 5.08 -6.49 8.01
C ALA A 57 5.40 -6.87 9.47
N PHE A 58 4.41 -6.81 10.36
CA PHE A 58 4.53 -7.10 11.80
C PHE A 58 5.46 -6.19 12.63
N SER A 59 6.17 -5.24 12.04
CA SER A 59 7.02 -4.31 12.81
C SER A 59 6.17 -3.34 13.68
N PRO A 60 6.68 -2.86 14.85
CA PRO A 60 5.86 -2.17 15.85
C PRO A 60 5.15 -0.92 15.32
N THR A 61 5.87 0.06 14.78
CA THR A 61 5.28 1.32 14.28
C THR A 61 4.29 1.07 13.15
N CYS A 62 4.59 0.10 12.26
CA CYS A 62 3.71 -0.26 11.16
C CYS A 62 2.39 -0.87 11.64
N THR A 63 2.46 -1.74 12.65
CA THR A 63 1.34 -2.52 13.17
C THR A 63 0.49 -1.74 14.16
N VAL A 64 1.08 -0.81 14.91
CA VAL A 64 0.37 -0.07 15.97
C VAL A 64 -0.10 1.30 15.50
N SER A 65 0.70 2.01 14.69
CA SER A 65 0.50 3.45 14.46
C SER A 65 0.21 3.84 13.01
N HIS A 66 0.54 2.98 12.03
CA HIS A 66 0.43 3.32 10.61
C HIS A 66 -0.77 2.67 9.92
N ILE A 67 -0.71 1.35 9.70
CA ILE A 67 -1.70 0.64 8.89
C ILE A 67 -3.10 0.53 9.54
N PRO A 68 -3.24 0.42 10.88
CA PRO A 68 -4.57 0.43 11.50
C PRO A 68 -5.41 1.66 11.13
N GLY A 69 -4.79 2.82 10.92
CA GLY A 69 -5.51 4.03 10.48
C GLY A 69 -6.22 3.81 9.14
N TYR A 70 -5.51 3.29 8.14
CA TYR A 70 -6.09 2.99 6.82
C TYR A 70 -7.21 1.95 6.88
N ILE A 71 -7.11 0.97 7.79
CA ILE A 71 -8.16 -0.05 7.98
C ILE A 71 -9.39 0.57 8.65
N ASN A 72 -9.20 1.36 9.70
CA ASN A 72 -10.29 1.99 10.45
C ASN A 72 -11.08 2.99 9.60
N TYR A 73 -10.39 3.74 8.74
CA TYR A 73 -11.01 4.71 7.83
C TYR A 73 -11.43 4.12 6.48
N LEU A 74 -11.22 2.82 6.22
CA LEU A 74 -11.46 2.21 4.91
C LEU A 74 -12.89 2.44 4.40
N ASP A 75 -13.88 2.29 5.28
CA ASP A 75 -15.29 2.49 4.94
C ASP A 75 -15.61 3.94 4.53
N GLU A 76 -15.05 4.91 5.24
CA GLU A 76 -15.17 6.34 4.93
C GLU A 76 -14.45 6.68 3.61
N LEU A 77 -13.23 6.17 3.43
CA LEU A 77 -12.44 6.34 2.21
C LEU A 77 -13.22 5.85 0.99
N VAL A 78 -13.86 4.68 1.07
CA VAL A 78 -14.60 4.10 -0.05
C VAL A 78 -15.93 4.82 -0.29
N LYS A 79 -16.73 5.03 0.76
CA LYS A 79 -18.12 5.50 0.62
C LYS A 79 -18.23 7.01 0.47
N GLU A 80 -17.39 7.78 1.16
CA GLU A 80 -17.49 9.24 1.23
C GLU A 80 -16.42 9.94 0.38
N LYS A 81 -15.22 9.35 0.29
CA LYS A 81 -14.10 9.93 -0.49
C LYS A 81 -13.93 9.32 -1.88
N GLU A 82 -14.78 8.36 -2.23
CA GLU A 82 -14.81 7.66 -3.53
C GLU A 82 -13.48 6.99 -3.89
N VAL A 83 -12.77 6.45 -2.88
CA VAL A 83 -11.53 5.69 -3.09
C VAL A 83 -11.87 4.29 -3.58
N ASP A 84 -11.35 3.91 -4.73
CA ASP A 84 -11.57 2.57 -5.29
C ASP A 84 -10.68 1.53 -4.61
N GLN A 85 -9.42 1.89 -4.32
CA GLN A 85 -8.38 0.98 -3.81
C GLN A 85 -7.45 1.66 -2.81
N VAL A 86 -7.15 0.96 -1.72
CA VAL A 86 -6.05 1.23 -0.80
C VAL A 86 -5.01 0.11 -0.93
N ILE A 87 -3.77 0.46 -1.26
CA ILE A 87 -2.68 -0.51 -1.44
C ILE A 87 -1.61 -0.31 -0.37
N VAL A 88 -1.39 -1.32 0.47
CA VAL A 88 -0.32 -1.34 1.47
C VAL A 88 0.89 -2.06 0.88
N VAL A 89 1.99 -1.35 0.66
CA VAL A 89 3.20 -1.87 0.01
C VAL A 89 4.27 -2.20 1.03
N THR A 90 4.78 -3.43 0.99
CA THR A 90 6.00 -3.87 1.67
C THR A 90 6.87 -4.68 0.70
N VAL A 91 8.10 -5.02 1.10
CA VAL A 91 8.95 -5.95 0.34
C VAL A 91 8.77 -7.41 0.78
N ASP A 92 7.97 -7.64 1.82
CA ASP A 92 7.74 -8.95 2.41
C ASP A 92 7.01 -9.87 1.44
N ASN A 93 7.20 -11.19 1.60
CA ASN A 93 6.52 -12.17 0.75
C ASN A 93 4.98 -12.10 0.93
N PRO A 94 4.20 -12.49 -0.11
CA PRO A 94 2.75 -12.28 -0.11
C PRO A 94 2.01 -13.08 0.97
N PHE A 95 2.56 -14.20 1.44
CA PHE A 95 1.96 -14.99 2.54
C PHE A 95 2.10 -14.26 3.88
N ALA A 96 3.27 -13.69 4.16
CA ALA A 96 3.48 -12.86 5.35
C ALA A 96 2.59 -11.61 5.34
N ASN A 97 2.47 -10.95 4.19
CA ASN A 97 1.56 -9.83 4.01
C ASN A 97 0.09 -10.21 4.23
N GLN A 98 -0.36 -11.37 3.72
CA GLN A 98 -1.72 -11.85 3.97
C GLN A 98 -1.95 -12.17 5.46
N ALA A 99 -1.00 -12.84 6.11
CA ALA A 99 -1.09 -13.13 7.53
C ALA A 99 -1.15 -11.84 8.36
N TRP A 100 -0.34 -10.84 8.00
CA TRP A 100 -0.35 -9.54 8.65
C TRP A 100 -1.67 -8.80 8.46
N ALA A 101 -2.20 -8.74 7.23
CA ALA A 101 -3.51 -8.17 6.95
C ALA A 101 -4.62 -8.81 7.80
N LYS A 102 -4.66 -10.15 7.88
CA LYS A 102 -5.61 -10.88 8.73
C LYS A 102 -5.42 -10.54 10.22
N SER A 103 -4.18 -10.44 10.69
CA SER A 103 -3.87 -10.09 12.08
C SER A 103 -4.31 -8.65 12.45
N LEU A 104 -4.32 -7.76 11.47
CA LEU A 104 -4.81 -6.39 11.58
C LEU A 104 -6.34 -6.26 11.42
N GLY A 105 -7.04 -7.38 11.20
CA GLY A 105 -8.50 -7.42 11.11
C GLY A 105 -9.08 -7.33 9.70
N VAL A 106 -8.26 -7.31 8.64
CA VAL A 106 -8.76 -7.31 7.25
C VAL A 106 -9.54 -8.58 6.97
N LYS A 107 -10.81 -8.43 6.58
CA LYS A 107 -11.72 -9.55 6.26
C LYS A 107 -11.99 -9.70 4.77
N ASP A 108 -11.76 -8.65 4.00
CA ASP A 108 -12.03 -8.61 2.57
C ASP A 108 -11.00 -7.72 1.87
N THR A 109 -10.56 -8.12 0.67
CA THR A 109 -9.52 -7.43 -0.12
C THR A 109 -10.04 -6.72 -1.36
N THR A 110 -11.36 -6.54 -1.46
CA THR A 110 -12.01 -5.82 -2.56
C THR A 110 -11.46 -4.40 -2.67
N HIS A 111 -11.40 -3.67 -1.55
CA HIS A 111 -10.95 -2.26 -1.52
C HIS A 111 -9.60 -2.04 -0.84
N ILE A 112 -9.02 -3.05 -0.17
CA ILE A 112 -7.69 -2.96 0.44
C ILE A 112 -6.84 -4.17 0.07
N LYS A 113 -5.61 -3.95 -0.41
CA LYS A 113 -4.68 -5.03 -0.79
C LYS A 113 -3.31 -4.83 -0.15
N PHE A 114 -2.74 -5.90 0.38
CA PHE A 114 -1.39 -5.90 0.93
C PHE A 114 -0.43 -6.46 -0.13
N ALA A 115 0.27 -5.54 -0.78
CA ALA A 115 1.12 -5.76 -1.94
C ALA A 115 2.57 -6.02 -1.53
N SER A 116 3.12 -7.11 -2.06
CA SER A 116 4.54 -7.42 -2.07
C SER A 116 5.20 -6.78 -3.28
N ASP A 117 6.21 -5.94 -3.06
CA ASP A 117 7.12 -5.34 -4.05
C ASP A 117 8.49 -6.06 -3.99
N PRO A 118 8.70 -7.14 -4.78
CA PRO A 118 9.88 -7.98 -4.65
C PRO A 118 11.16 -7.21 -4.90
N GLY A 119 12.10 -7.27 -3.94
CA GLY A 119 13.38 -6.58 -4.06
C GLY A 119 13.29 -5.04 -4.05
N CYS A 120 12.16 -4.49 -3.58
CA CYS A 120 11.90 -3.06 -3.50
C CYS A 120 11.92 -2.38 -4.89
N ALA A 121 11.56 -3.12 -5.96
CA ALA A 121 11.78 -2.69 -7.33
C ALA A 121 10.98 -1.43 -7.69
N PHE A 122 9.69 -1.41 -7.38
CA PHE A 122 8.84 -0.24 -7.61
C PHE A 122 9.19 0.88 -6.61
N THR A 123 9.35 0.55 -5.33
CA THR A 123 9.56 1.57 -4.31
C THR A 123 10.89 2.33 -4.50
N LYS A 124 11.96 1.66 -4.96
CA LYS A 124 13.22 2.31 -5.36
C LYS A 124 13.06 3.21 -6.58
N SER A 125 12.20 2.84 -7.54
CA SER A 125 12.03 3.62 -8.78
C SER A 125 11.43 5.00 -8.53
N ILE A 126 10.68 5.14 -7.42
CA ILE A 126 10.09 6.39 -6.97
C ILE A 126 10.89 7.08 -5.84
N GLY A 127 12.06 6.53 -5.46
CA GLY A 127 12.97 7.11 -4.46
C GLY A 127 12.47 7.04 -3.01
N PHE A 128 11.56 6.11 -2.72
CA PHE A 128 10.90 5.97 -1.41
C PHE A 128 11.38 4.75 -0.62
N GLU A 129 12.51 4.17 -0.99
CA GLU A 129 13.14 3.04 -0.31
C GLU A 129 13.81 3.42 1.02
N LEU A 130 14.07 2.39 1.83
CA LEU A 130 14.90 2.44 3.02
C LEU A 130 16.06 1.44 2.87
N ALA A 131 17.29 1.94 2.80
CA ALA A 131 18.47 1.09 2.87
C ALA A 131 18.64 0.55 4.30
N VAL A 132 18.77 -0.77 4.46
CA VAL A 132 18.92 -1.43 5.77
C VAL A 132 20.29 -2.09 5.98
N GLY A 133 21.20 -1.92 5.02
CA GLY A 133 22.55 -2.48 5.04
C GLY A 133 22.79 -3.47 3.90
N ASP A 134 24.06 -3.68 3.54
CA ASP A 134 24.53 -4.74 2.62
C ASP A 134 23.77 -4.87 1.29
N GLY A 135 23.30 -3.75 0.73
CA GLY A 135 22.54 -3.72 -0.53
C GLY A 135 21.10 -4.23 -0.41
N VAL A 136 20.61 -4.45 0.81
CA VAL A 136 19.22 -4.79 1.11
C VAL A 136 18.40 -3.51 1.28
N TYR A 137 17.23 -3.49 0.66
CA TYR A 137 16.30 -2.37 0.68
C TYR A 137 14.93 -2.85 1.12
N TRP A 138 14.34 -2.11 2.05
CA TRP A 138 12.94 -2.21 2.41
C TRP A 138 12.18 -1.02 1.84
N SER A 139 10.86 -1.07 1.89
CA SER A 139 10.08 0.14 1.66
C SER A 139 10.42 1.17 2.74
N GLY A 140 10.46 2.45 2.39
CA GLY A 140 10.34 3.49 3.41
C GLY A 140 8.94 3.48 4.04
N ARG A 141 8.65 4.53 4.80
CA ARG A 141 7.27 4.85 5.16
C ARG A 141 6.82 6.05 4.35
N TRP A 142 5.73 5.92 3.62
CA TRP A 142 5.28 6.94 2.67
C TRP A 142 3.81 6.75 2.32
N ALA A 143 3.19 7.80 1.78
CA ALA A 143 1.85 7.71 1.21
C ALA A 143 1.78 8.47 -0.12
N MET A 144 0.87 8.03 -0.97
CA MET A 144 0.63 8.55 -2.30
C MET A 144 -0.86 8.47 -2.63
N VAL A 145 -1.38 9.50 -3.30
CA VAL A 145 -2.72 9.53 -3.89
C VAL A 145 -2.58 9.64 -5.39
N VAL A 146 -3.31 8.78 -6.11
CA VAL A 146 -3.39 8.77 -7.56
C VAL A 146 -4.84 8.95 -7.98
N GLU A 147 -5.12 10.01 -8.73
CA GLU A 147 -6.43 10.31 -9.28
C GLU A 147 -6.36 10.34 -10.82
N ASN A 148 -7.17 9.52 -11.47
CA ASN A 148 -7.23 9.35 -12.92
C ASN A 148 -5.84 9.16 -13.55
N GLY A 149 -4.99 8.38 -12.88
CA GLY A 149 -3.62 8.09 -13.30
C GLY A 149 -2.60 9.19 -13.04
N ILE A 150 -2.97 10.30 -12.37
CA ILE A 150 -2.09 11.41 -12.00
C ILE A 150 -1.81 11.36 -10.49
N VAL A 151 -0.55 11.51 -10.10
CA VAL A 151 -0.15 11.59 -8.69
C VAL A 151 -0.52 12.98 -8.16
N THR A 152 -1.46 13.05 -7.23
CA THR A 152 -1.92 14.31 -6.60
C THR A 152 -1.27 14.56 -5.24
N TYR A 153 -0.84 13.49 -4.57
CA TYR A 153 -0.07 13.55 -3.33
C TYR A 153 1.02 12.49 -3.33
N ALA A 154 2.22 12.82 -2.84
CA ALA A 154 3.30 11.87 -2.62
C ALA A 154 4.31 12.42 -1.61
N ALA A 155 4.48 11.71 -0.49
CA ALA A 155 5.42 12.09 0.55
C ALA A 155 5.96 10.86 1.30
N LYS A 156 7.23 10.92 1.70
CA LYS A 156 7.90 9.91 2.52
C LYS A 156 8.35 10.51 3.85
N GLU A 157 8.35 9.69 4.88
CA GLU A 157 8.87 10.05 6.19
C GLU A 157 10.38 10.30 6.13
N THR A 158 10.85 11.22 6.97
CA THR A 158 12.29 11.41 7.19
C THR A 158 12.84 10.31 8.09
N ASN A 159 12.11 9.94 9.16
CA ASN A 159 12.48 8.84 10.06
C ASN A 159 11.43 7.72 9.98
N PRO A 160 11.43 6.87 8.93
CA PRO A 160 10.37 5.90 8.68
C PRO A 160 10.22 4.82 9.76
N GLY A 161 11.23 4.63 10.63
CA GLY A 161 11.15 3.69 11.76
C GLY A 161 10.25 4.16 12.90
N THR A 162 10.10 5.47 13.09
CA THR A 162 9.41 6.07 14.25
C THR A 162 8.22 6.93 13.85
N ASP A 163 8.36 7.70 12.77
CA ASP A 163 7.42 8.76 12.44
C ASP A 163 6.27 8.21 11.59
N VAL A 164 5.06 8.68 11.89
CA VAL A 164 3.85 8.51 11.07
C VAL A 164 3.21 9.89 10.98
N THR A 165 3.68 10.68 10.02
CA THR A 165 3.27 12.08 9.82
C THR A 165 2.67 12.23 8.44
N VAL A 166 3.51 12.46 7.43
CA VAL A 166 3.10 12.62 6.03
C VAL A 166 2.52 11.32 5.44
N SER A 167 2.83 10.16 6.02
CA SER A 167 2.28 8.88 5.59
C SER A 167 0.97 8.50 6.29
N SER A 168 0.51 9.28 7.26
CA SER A 168 -0.69 8.93 8.03
C SER A 168 -1.95 8.99 7.16
N VAL A 169 -3.00 8.27 7.57
CA VAL A 169 -4.29 8.30 6.84
C VAL A 169 -4.93 9.69 6.93
N GLU A 170 -4.72 10.42 8.03
CA GLU A 170 -5.19 11.79 8.23
C GLU A 170 -4.51 12.76 7.26
N SER A 171 -3.20 12.61 7.06
CA SER A 171 -2.47 13.37 6.03
C SER A 171 -3.01 13.07 4.64
N VAL A 172 -3.34 11.81 4.35
CA VAL A 172 -3.96 11.43 3.07
C VAL A 172 -5.36 12.04 2.92
N LEU A 173 -6.22 11.96 3.94
CA LEU A 173 -7.58 12.52 3.94
C LEU A 173 -7.61 14.01 3.61
N ALA A 174 -6.61 14.77 4.04
CA ALA A 174 -6.47 16.20 3.73
C ALA A 174 -6.19 16.48 2.23
N HIS A 175 -5.84 15.45 1.45
CA HIS A 175 -5.52 15.53 0.02
C HIS A 175 -6.49 14.73 -0.87
N LEU A 176 -7.65 14.34 -0.34
CA LEU A 176 -8.72 13.58 -1.04
C LEU A 176 -9.96 14.41 -1.35
#